data_AF-A0A954V360-F1
#
_entry.id   AF-A0A954V360-F1
#
_cell.length_a   1.000
_cell.length_b   1.000
_cell.length_c   1.000
_cell.angle_alpha   90.00
_cell.angle_beta   90.00
_cell.angle_gamma   90.00
#
_symmetry.space_group_name_H-M   'P 1'
#
loop_
_entity.id
_entity.type
_entity.pdbx_description
1 polymer ?
#
loop_
_entity_poly.entity_id
_entity_poly.type
_entity_poly.pdbx_seq_one_letter_code
_entity_poly.pdbx_strand_id
1 'polypeptide(L)'
;MEFEDRAKPNSVRFVLLQHTLPDHSSRKSHWDLMIESGDFLLTFELQSLPGNLSSLARVACPATRLADHRRHYLDYEGVIAPPA
;
A
#
# COMPACT_ATOMS: atom_id res chain seq x y z
N MET A 1 -4.85 -41.33 7.47
CA MET A 1 -5.60 -40.28 6.73
C MET A 1 -5.42 -39.03 7.54
N GLU A 2 -4.33 -38.32 7.29
CA GLU A 2 -3.96 -37.12 8.03
C GLU A 2 -4.55 -35.92 7.27
N PHE A 3 -5.40 -35.17 7.96
CA PHE A 3 -5.93 -33.91 7.47
C PHE A 3 -4.95 -32.81 7.88
N GLU A 4 -3.91 -32.61 7.08
CA GLU A 4 -3.12 -31.36 7.09
C GLU A 4 -3.26 -30.80 5.67
N ASP A 5 -3.83 -29.63 5.46
CA ASP A 5 -3.19 -28.37 5.80
C ASP A 5 -4.28 -27.29 5.93
N ARG A 6 -4.59 -26.88 7.17
CA ARG A 6 -5.21 -25.56 7.35
C ARG A 6 -4.08 -24.59 7.11
N ALA A 7 -3.91 -24.22 5.84
CA ALA A 7 -2.87 -23.33 5.35
C ALA A 7 -2.60 -22.27 6.42
N LYS A 8 -1.37 -22.27 6.96
CA LYS A 8 -0.87 -21.13 7.75
C LYS A 8 -1.29 -19.88 6.98
N PRO A 9 -1.89 -18.86 7.60
CA PRO A 9 -2.15 -17.63 6.88
C PRO A 9 -0.80 -17.19 6.33
N ASN A 10 -0.62 -17.27 5.01
CA ASN A 10 0.57 -16.71 4.38
C ASN A 10 0.62 -15.28 4.89
N SER A 11 1.74 -14.91 5.51
CA SER A 11 1.92 -13.55 6.00
C SER A 11 1.86 -12.63 4.79
N VAL A 12 0.72 -11.97 4.59
CA VAL A 12 0.53 -11.02 3.50
C VAL A 12 1.35 -9.79 3.84
N ARG A 13 2.36 -9.49 3.01
CA ARG A 13 3.15 -8.26 3.18
C ARG A 13 2.31 -7.07 2.73
N PHE A 14 2.49 -5.95 3.41
CA PHE A 14 1.98 -4.66 2.98
C PHE A 14 3.01 -3.58 3.28
N VAL A 15 2.90 -2.46 2.57
CA VAL A 15 3.70 -1.26 2.84
C VAL A 15 2.81 -0.02 2.76
N LEU A 16 3.11 0.97 3.59
CA LEU A 16 2.61 2.34 3.48
C LEU A 16 3.79 3.22 3.09
N LEU A 17 3.76 3.77 1.87
CA LEU A 17 4.80 4.66 1.38
C LEU A 17 4.28 6.09 1.30
N GLN A 18 5.06 7.05 1.79
CA GLN A 18 4.75 8.46 1.57
C GLN A 18 5.23 8.87 0.17
N HIS A 19 4.29 9.24 -0.70
CA HIS A 19 4.57 9.70 -2.04
C HIS A 19 4.55 11.23 -2.05
N THR A 20 5.74 11.83 -1.98
CA THR A 20 5.91 13.29 -2.05
C THR A 20 6.02 13.73 -3.50
N LEU A 21 5.17 14.68 -3.89
CA LEU A 21 5.16 15.30 -5.21
C LEU A 21 5.56 16.78 -5.09
N PRO A 22 6.18 17.37 -6.14
CA PRO A 22 6.46 18.81 -6.17
C PRO A 22 5.19 19.65 -6.06
N ASP A 23 5.30 20.87 -5.51
CA ASP A 23 4.15 21.77 -5.29
C ASP A 23 3.37 22.14 -6.57
N HIS A 24 4.04 22.09 -7.73
CA HIS A 24 3.45 22.36 -9.04
C HIS A 24 2.81 21.13 -9.70
N SER A 25 2.82 19.97 -9.03
CA SER A 25 2.17 18.76 -9.51
C SER A 25 0.65 18.92 -9.52
N SER A 26 0.00 18.36 -10.54
CA SER A 26 -1.47 18.28 -10.60
C SER A 26 -2.05 17.37 -9.51
N ARG A 27 -1.25 16.44 -9.00
CA ARG A 27 -1.58 15.57 -7.86
C ARG A 27 -0.88 16.08 -6.60
N LYS A 28 -1.57 15.96 -5.46
CA LYS A 28 -1.01 16.26 -4.14
C LYS A 28 -0.18 15.09 -3.62
N SER A 29 0.80 15.39 -2.79
CA SER A 29 1.49 14.37 -1.98
C SER A 29 0.48 13.54 -1.18
N HIS A 30 0.68 12.23 -1.13
CA HIS A 30 -0.28 11.27 -0.58
C HIS A 30 0.47 10.08 0.02
N TRP A 31 -0.27 9.12 0.57
CA TRP A 31 0.24 7.82 0.99
C TRP A 31 -0.23 6.76 0.00
N ASP A 32 0.68 5.86 -0.39
CA ASP A 32 0.35 4.65 -1.13
C ASP A 32 0.28 3.47 -0.15
N LEU A 33 -0.90 2.88 0.01
CA LEU A 33 -1.08 1.58 0.63
C LEU A 33 -0.93 0.50 -0.44
N MET A 34 0.07 -0.36 -0.30
CA MET A 34 0.33 -1.45 -1.23
C MET A 34 0.26 -2.79 -0.49
N ILE A 35 -0.59 -3.70 -0.98
CA ILE A 35 -0.84 -5.01 -0.37
C ILE A 35 -0.41 -6.08 -1.35
N GLU A 36 0.41 -7.02 -0.89
CA GLU A 36 0.92 -8.11 -1.71
C GLU A 36 -0.21 -9.04 -2.20
N SER A 37 -0.22 -9.31 -3.52
CA SER A 37 -1.16 -10.21 -4.18
C SER A 37 -0.47 -10.96 -5.32
N GLY A 38 0.06 -12.15 -5.02
CA GLY A 38 0.77 -12.97 -6.01
C GLY A 38 2.05 -12.27 -6.48
N ASP A 39 2.07 -11.83 -7.75
CA ASP A 39 3.22 -11.22 -8.40
C ASP A 39 3.18 -9.68 -8.46
N PHE A 40 2.12 -9.07 -7.93
CA PHE A 40 1.90 -7.63 -7.94
C PHE A 40 1.40 -7.12 -6.59
N LEU A 41 1.29 -5.80 -6.48
CA LEU A 41 0.76 -5.11 -5.31
C LEU A 41 -0.55 -4.43 -5.66
N LEU A 42 -1.61 -4.72 -4.90
CA LEU A 42 -2.83 -3.95 -4.90
C LEU A 42 -2.54 -2.60 -4.25
N THR A 43 -2.62 -1.52 -5.02
CA THR A 43 -2.26 -0.16 -4.59
C THR A 43 -3.47 0.74 -4.44
N PHE A 44 -3.51 1.47 -3.33
CA PHE A 44 -4.51 2.46 -3.01
C PHE A 44 -3.86 3.77 -2.57
N GLU A 45 -4.30 4.89 -3.12
CA GLU A 45 -3.96 6.23 -2.66
C GLU A 45 -4.80 6.59 -1.43
N LEU A 46 -4.14 7.08 -0.38
CA LEU A 46 -4.76 7.68 0.81
C LEU A 46 -4.28 9.14 0.93
N GLN A 47 -5.22 10.09 1.01
CA GLN A 47 -4.89 11.51 1.21
C GLN A 47 -4.29 11.79 2.60
N SER A 48 -4.64 10.96 3.59
CA SER A 48 -4.12 11.04 4.95
C SER A 48 -4.23 9.69 5.63
N LEU A 49 -3.28 9.36 6.50
CA LEU A 49 -3.44 8.24 7.42
C LEU A 49 -4.52 8.56 8.49
N PRO A 50 -5.22 7.55 9.01
CA PRO A 50 -6.18 7.77 10.09
C PRO A 50 -5.47 8.30 11.35
N GLY A 51 -6.06 9.31 11.99
CA GLY A 51 -5.41 10.06 13.07
C GLY A 51 -5.14 9.29 14.37
N ASN A 52 -5.72 8.10 14.56
CA ASN A 52 -5.43 7.24 15.70
C ASN A 52 -5.23 5.79 15.26
N LEU A 53 -4.03 5.49 14.74
CA LEU A 53 -3.61 4.13 14.41
C LEU A 53 -3.39 3.25 15.66
N SER A 54 -3.30 3.85 16.85
CA SER A 54 -3.06 3.15 18.12
C SER A 54 -4.34 2.60 18.76
N SER A 55 -5.52 3.02 18.27
CA SER A 55 -6.80 2.54 18.76
C SER A 55 -7.21 1.25 18.05
N LEU A 56 -7.68 0.27 18.82
CA LEU A 56 -8.30 -0.95 18.27
C LEU A 56 -9.71 -0.71 17.71
N ALA A 57 -10.22 0.53 17.77
CA ALA A 57 -11.48 0.89 17.14
C ALA A 57 -11.36 0.77 15.62
N ARG A 58 -12.43 0.30 14.95
CA ARG A 58 -12.49 0.31 13.50
C ARG A 58 -12.40 1.75 13.00
N VAL A 59 -11.41 2.02 12.14
CA VAL A 59 -11.28 3.31 11.47
C VAL A 59 -11.54 3.12 9.97
N ALA A 60 -12.38 3.98 9.40
CA ALA A 60 -12.57 4.08 7.97
C ALA A 60 -11.62 5.15 7.41
N CYS A 61 -10.92 4.82 6.33
CA CYS A 61 -10.04 5.74 5.62
C CYS A 61 -10.45 5.78 4.14
N PRO A 62 -10.81 6.95 3.58
CA PRO A 62 -11.07 7.07 2.15
C PRO A 62 -9.85 6.68 1.34
N ALA A 63 -10.06 5.84 0.32
CA ALA A 63 -9.00 5.30 -0.51
C ALA A 63 -9.39 5.31 -1.99
N THR A 64 -8.46 5.66 -2.87
CA THR A 64 -8.65 5.61 -4.32
C THR A 64 -7.80 4.49 -4.90
N ARG A 65 -8.42 3.55 -5.63
CA ARG A 65 -7.70 2.44 -6.28
C ARG A 65 -6.81 2.98 -7.40
N LEU A 66 -5.53 2.60 -7.37
CA LEU A 66 -4.55 2.89 -8.42
C LEU A 66 -4.21 1.62 -9.21
N ALA A 67 -3.40 1.78 -10.26
CA ALA A 67 -2.81 0.65 -10.98
C ALA A 67 -1.93 -0.20 -10.05
N ASP A 68 -1.81 -1.49 -10.38
CA ASP A 68 -0.99 -2.41 -9.61
C ASP A 68 0.49 -2.06 -9.71
N HIS A 69 1.19 -2.17 -8.58
CA HIS A 69 2.62 -1.90 -8.49
C HIS A 69 3.45 -3.18 -8.47
N ARG A 70 4.73 -3.05 -8.86
CA ARG A 70 5.68 -4.15 -8.81
C ARG A 70 6.01 -4.49 -7.36
N ARG A 71 6.19 -5.78 -7.04
CA ARG A 71 6.55 -6.24 -5.68
C ARG A 71 7.80 -5.59 -5.08
N HIS A 72 8.74 -5.13 -5.91
CA HIS A 72 9.94 -4.46 -5.41
C HIS A 72 9.63 -3.20 -4.59
N TYR A 73 8.45 -2.59 -4.79
CA TYR A 73 8.02 -1.43 -4.00
C TYR A 73 7.74 -1.74 -2.52
N LEU A 74 7.67 -3.02 -2.11
CA LEU A 74 7.51 -3.39 -0.69
C LEU A 74 8.64 -2.86 0.19
N ASP A 75 9.83 -2.71 -0.39
CA ASP A 75 11.06 -2.36 0.33
C ASP A 75 11.78 -1.17 -0.32
N TYR A 76 11.14 -0.50 -1.29
CA TYR A 76 11.74 0.60 -2.05
C TYR A 76 11.55 1.95 -1.36
N GLU A 77 12.64 2.70 -1.24
CA GLU A 77 12.65 4.12 -0.91
C GLU A 77 13.56 4.85 -1.90
N GLY A 78 13.08 5.96 -2.49
CA GLY A 78 13.87 6.74 -3.44
C GLY A 78 13.04 7.56 -4.42
N VAL A 79 13.75 8.21 -5.35
CA VAL A 79 13.14 9.02 -6.40
C VAL A 79 12.56 8.13 -7.49
N ILE A 80 11.27 8.26 -7.72
CA ILE A 80 10.58 7.67 -8.87
C ILE A 80 10.38 8.75 -9.95
N ALA A 81 10.86 8.46 -11.16
CA ALA A 81 10.54 9.27 -12.32
C ALA A 81 9.15 8.88 -12.85
N PRO A 82 8.38 9.83 -13.43
CA PRO A 82 7.20 9.47 -14.19
C PRO A 82 7.60 8.50 -15.33
N PRO A 83 6.70 7.58 -15.74
CA PRO A 83 6.96 6.77 -16.92
C PRO A 83 7.22 7.68 -18.12
N ALA A 84 8.26 7.35 -18.89
CA ALA A 84 8.58 8.00 -20.16
C ALA A 84 7.50 7.73 -21.22
#